data_AF-A0A6G4ZWZ7-F1
#
_entry.id   AF-A0A6G4ZWZ7-F1
#
_cell.length_a   1.000
_cell.length_b   1.000
_cell.length_c   1.000
_cell.angle_alpha   90.00
_cell.angle_beta   90.00
_cell.angle_gamma   90.00
#
_symmetry.space_group_name_H-M   'P 1'
#
loop_
_entity.id
_entity.type
_entity.pdbx_description
1 polymer ?
#
loop_
_entity_poly.entity_id
_entity_poly.type
_entity_poly.pdbx_seq_one_letter_code
_entity_poly.pdbx_strand_id
1 'polypeptide(L)'
;MMSTKNAITKELSDSIRHVLDRSAKVSFKCMVRLEIKQDKTENRVLAFSSCRFFILTAKVPTKIEHSFHYLEIQTVESKKPNQLCLTIDNKVYTFYSVDPESSDVDHMIIQLGTAVKSIFPQVPLELIIRRVEAVPAVRLQPMLEFNQSAEASDPGPCGNFSAQYICMCDFHGLPFREDVAWDVDTIYLSHDTKELSLLDFDHLEGRDLVPIISALCYNAWFTKFRASNVKLASEALEQVLQVMKRSVSLEELYLDNTGIKWEFAHKLSMTLIANPNSPLNSLDLSNNLIEDKGVGQLCVPLGKLHKGLSYLNLAHTGITAKGVNTLAHALSLNRSMPSKPHVPQSQ
;
A
#
# COMPACT_ATOMS: atom_id res chain seq x y z
N MET A 1 37.20 -27.63 -8.00
CA MET A 1 37.59 -26.21 -8.02
C MET A 1 36.37 -25.39 -8.42
N MET A 2 35.66 -24.82 -7.45
CA MET A 2 34.53 -23.92 -7.71
C MET A 2 35.04 -22.64 -8.40
N SER A 3 34.44 -22.29 -9.53
CA SER A 3 34.79 -21.11 -10.32
C SER A 3 34.53 -19.83 -9.52
N THR A 4 35.58 -19.09 -9.19
CA THR A 4 35.57 -17.76 -8.55
C THR A 4 34.93 -16.66 -9.42
N LYS A 5 34.44 -16.97 -10.64
CA LYS A 5 33.82 -16.00 -11.56
C LYS A 5 32.37 -15.61 -11.23
N ASN A 6 31.75 -16.28 -10.26
CA ASN A 6 30.31 -16.14 -9.98
C ASN A 6 30.00 -15.39 -8.66
N ALA A 7 31.02 -14.91 -7.94
CA ALA A 7 30.84 -14.12 -6.73
C ALA A 7 30.91 -12.62 -7.02
N ILE A 8 30.12 -11.81 -6.29
CA ILE A 8 30.22 -10.35 -6.36
C ILE A 8 31.58 -9.94 -5.77
N THR A 9 32.46 -9.39 -6.60
CA THR A 9 33.78 -8.92 -6.16
C THR A 9 33.67 -7.72 -5.23
N LYS A 10 34.72 -7.45 -4.46
CA LYS A 10 34.78 -6.25 -3.60
C LYS A 10 34.59 -4.95 -4.40
N GLU A 11 35.26 -4.85 -5.56
CA GLU A 11 35.15 -3.69 -6.46
C GLU A 11 33.72 -3.49 -6.97
N LEU A 12 33.06 -4.57 -7.42
CA LEU A 12 31.66 -4.49 -7.85
C LEU A 12 30.74 -4.14 -6.67
N SER A 13 31.00 -4.71 -5.49
CA SER A 13 30.28 -4.38 -4.26
C SER A 13 30.38 -2.90 -3.90
N ASP A 14 31.57 -2.31 -4.00
CA ASP A 14 31.82 -0.91 -3.70
C ASP A 14 31.21 0.00 -4.78
N SER A 15 31.24 -0.41 -6.05
CA SER A 15 30.53 0.29 -7.12
C SER A 15 29.01 0.28 -6.93
N ILE A 16 28.43 -0.83 -6.45
CA ILE A 16 27.00 -0.92 -6.11
C ILE A 16 26.67 0.03 -4.96
N ARG A 17 27.48 0.02 -3.89
CA ARG A 17 27.30 0.96 -2.76
C ARG A 17 27.35 2.40 -3.26
N HIS A 18 28.33 2.76 -4.09
CA HIS A 18 28.45 4.12 -4.59
C HIS A 18 27.22 4.60 -5.37
N VAL A 19 26.59 3.72 -6.15
CA VAL A 19 25.40 4.06 -6.95
C VAL A 19 24.11 4.05 -6.09
N LEU A 20 24.04 3.23 -5.04
CA LEU A 20 22.86 3.09 -4.18
C LEU A 20 22.91 3.86 -2.85
N ASP A 21 24.08 4.29 -2.36
CA ASP A 21 24.27 5.03 -1.09
C ASP A 21 23.58 6.40 -1.10
N ARG A 22 23.26 6.92 -2.28
CA ARG A 22 22.44 8.13 -2.41
C ARG A 22 20.94 7.88 -2.24
N SER A 23 20.51 6.63 -2.20
CA SER A 23 19.09 6.26 -2.26
C SER A 23 18.63 5.23 -1.21
N ALA A 24 19.44 4.25 -0.77
CA ALA A 24 19.02 3.28 0.27
C ALA A 24 20.13 2.36 0.78
N LYS A 25 20.00 1.89 2.03
CA LYS A 25 20.82 0.80 2.60
C LYS A 25 20.45 -0.54 1.94
N VAL A 26 21.44 -1.22 1.36
CA VAL A 26 21.24 -2.54 0.71
C VAL A 26 21.27 -3.65 1.78
N SER A 27 20.19 -4.42 1.88
CA SER A 27 20.07 -5.58 2.79
C SER A 27 20.65 -6.86 2.20
N PHE A 28 20.43 -7.07 0.90
CA PHE A 28 20.85 -8.28 0.19
C PHE A 28 21.23 -7.95 -1.25
N LYS A 29 22.22 -8.65 -1.79
CA LYS A 29 22.57 -8.57 -3.22
C LYS A 29 23.10 -9.90 -3.73
N CYS A 30 22.70 -10.27 -4.93
CA CYS A 30 23.13 -11.50 -5.59
C CYS A 30 23.35 -11.28 -7.09
N MET A 31 24.16 -12.14 -7.68
CA MET A 31 24.33 -12.18 -9.13
C MET A 31 23.32 -13.15 -9.73
N VAL A 32 22.69 -12.76 -10.83
CA VAL A 32 21.65 -13.53 -11.51
C VAL A 32 21.84 -13.47 -13.02
N ARG A 33 21.18 -14.39 -13.71
CA ARG A 33 21.01 -14.37 -15.16
C ARG A 33 19.61 -13.89 -15.48
N LEU A 34 19.48 -12.67 -16.00
CA LEU A 34 18.19 -12.10 -16.43
C LEU A 34 17.89 -12.55 -17.87
N GLU A 35 16.69 -13.08 -18.09
CA GLU A 35 16.19 -13.41 -19.43
C GLU A 35 15.85 -12.14 -20.21
N ILE A 36 16.49 -11.95 -21.37
CA ILE A 36 16.25 -10.80 -22.25
C ILE A 36 15.35 -11.20 -23.42
N LYS A 37 15.53 -12.43 -23.92
CA LYS A 37 14.71 -13.09 -24.93
C LYS A 37 14.68 -14.58 -24.61
N GLN A 38 13.78 -15.32 -25.26
CA GLN A 38 13.70 -16.77 -25.13
C GLN A 38 15.10 -17.40 -25.27
N ASP A 39 15.51 -18.15 -24.25
CA ASP A 39 16.81 -18.84 -24.12
C ASP A 39 18.06 -17.95 -24.14
N LYS A 40 17.91 -16.62 -24.14
CA LYS A 40 19.03 -15.67 -24.05
C LYS A 40 19.00 -14.95 -22.71
N THR A 41 20.03 -15.19 -21.91
CA THR A 41 20.21 -14.54 -20.61
C THR A 41 21.45 -13.66 -20.58
N GLU A 42 21.44 -12.66 -19.70
CA GLU A 42 22.60 -11.83 -19.40
C GLU A 42 22.85 -11.74 -17.89
N ASN A 43 24.12 -11.68 -17.49
CA ASN A 43 24.49 -11.52 -16.09
C ASN A 43 24.11 -10.12 -15.60
N ARG A 44 23.43 -10.07 -14.46
CA ARG A 44 23.01 -8.87 -13.74
C ARG A 44 23.22 -9.04 -12.25
N VAL A 45 23.18 -7.94 -11.52
CA VAL A 45 23.12 -7.95 -10.06
C VAL A 45 21.72 -7.53 -9.66
N LEU A 46 21.12 -8.29 -8.75
CA LEU A 46 19.97 -7.82 -7.99
C LEU A 46 20.43 -7.30 -6.65
N ALA A 47 19.97 -6.11 -6.29
CA ALA A 47 20.20 -5.52 -4.98
C ALA A 47 18.85 -5.15 -4.36
N PHE A 48 18.65 -5.51 -3.10
CA PHE A 48 17.42 -5.29 -2.35
C PHE A 48 17.70 -4.27 -1.25
N SER A 49 16.76 -3.35 -1.07
CA SER A 49 16.78 -2.32 -0.05
C SER A 49 15.54 -2.41 0.84
N SER A 50 15.25 -1.38 1.63
CA SER A 50 14.07 -1.35 2.50
C SER A 50 12.76 -1.40 1.70
N CYS A 51 12.64 -0.67 0.59
CA CYS A 51 11.37 -0.51 -0.14
C CYS A 51 11.46 -0.86 -1.63
N ARG A 52 12.68 -1.04 -2.14
CA ARG A 52 12.97 -1.26 -3.57
C ARG A 52 13.93 -2.41 -3.79
N PHE A 53 13.84 -3.04 -4.97
CA PHE A 53 14.95 -3.78 -5.54
C PHE A 53 15.41 -3.16 -6.86
N PHE A 54 16.66 -3.45 -7.21
CA PHE A 54 17.35 -2.86 -8.34
C PHE A 54 17.94 -3.95 -9.22
N ILE A 55 17.85 -3.77 -10.54
CA ILE A 55 18.58 -4.54 -11.53
C ILE A 55 19.77 -3.70 -11.97
N LEU A 56 20.99 -4.18 -11.72
CA LEU A 56 22.22 -3.49 -12.09
C LEU A 56 23.07 -4.29 -13.06
N THR A 57 23.86 -3.60 -13.89
CA THR A 57 24.85 -4.25 -14.75
C THR A 57 25.93 -4.95 -13.92
N ALA A 58 26.28 -6.19 -14.28
CA ALA A 58 27.38 -6.94 -13.66
C ALA A 58 28.77 -6.51 -14.20
N LYS A 59 29.06 -5.20 -14.17
CA LYS A 59 30.31 -4.58 -14.64
C LYS A 59 30.72 -3.44 -13.70
N VAL A 60 31.99 -3.05 -13.73
CA VAL A 60 32.52 -1.90 -13.00
C VAL A 60 32.91 -0.81 -14.02
N PRO A 61 32.40 0.44 -13.91
CA PRO A 61 31.39 0.88 -12.95
C PRO A 61 30.02 0.26 -13.24
N THR A 62 29.28 -0.07 -12.18
CA THR A 62 27.92 -0.59 -12.30
C THR A 62 26.92 0.54 -12.60
N LYS A 63 25.79 0.21 -13.21
CA LYS A 63 24.68 1.12 -13.49
C LYS A 63 23.37 0.47 -13.12
N ILE A 64 22.44 1.26 -12.58
CA ILE A 64 21.04 0.85 -12.39
C ILE A 64 20.39 0.82 -13.77
N GLU A 65 19.91 -0.35 -14.19
CA GLU A 65 19.07 -0.50 -15.38
C GLU A 65 17.60 -0.35 -15.03
N HIS A 66 17.19 -0.91 -13.89
CA HIS A 66 15.82 -0.82 -13.39
C HIS A 66 15.80 -0.63 -11.87
N SER A 67 14.82 0.13 -11.40
CA SER A 67 14.46 0.29 -9.99
C SER A 67 12.98 0.02 -9.86
N PHE A 68 12.62 -0.90 -8.97
CA PHE A 68 11.23 -1.28 -8.73
C PHE A 68 10.94 -1.19 -7.24
N HIS A 69 9.85 -0.52 -6.91
CA HIS A 69 9.26 -0.51 -5.59
C HIS A 69 8.52 -1.82 -5.33
N TYR A 70 8.54 -2.30 -4.08
CA TYR A 70 7.90 -3.58 -3.75
C TYR A 70 6.38 -3.58 -3.98
N LEU A 71 5.73 -2.41 -3.87
CA LEU A 71 4.30 -2.26 -4.16
C LEU A 71 3.95 -2.35 -5.66
N GLU A 72 4.93 -2.31 -6.56
CA GLU A 72 4.72 -2.51 -8.01
C GLU A 72 4.67 -4.02 -8.38
N ILE A 73 5.09 -4.89 -7.46
CA ILE A 73 5.16 -6.33 -7.69
C ILE A 73 3.76 -6.95 -7.59
N GLN A 74 3.27 -7.46 -8.71
CA GLN A 74 1.97 -8.12 -8.79
C GLN A 74 2.09 -9.61 -8.45
N THR A 75 3.11 -10.30 -8.96
CA THR A 75 3.35 -11.71 -8.67
C THR A 75 4.82 -12.01 -8.43
N VAL A 76 5.10 -12.96 -7.55
CA VAL A 76 6.40 -13.64 -7.43
C VAL A 76 6.16 -15.15 -7.53
N GLU A 77 6.71 -15.77 -8.56
CA GLU A 77 6.50 -17.18 -8.88
C GLU A 77 7.85 -17.89 -9.10
N SER A 78 8.02 -19.09 -8.52
CA SER A 78 9.20 -19.92 -8.73
C SER A 78 8.81 -21.38 -8.95
N LYS A 79 8.56 -21.74 -10.21
CA LYS A 79 8.19 -23.11 -10.61
C LYS A 79 9.38 -24.08 -10.61
N LYS A 80 10.61 -23.55 -10.66
CA LYS A 80 11.86 -24.33 -10.63
C LYS A 80 12.79 -23.75 -9.55
N PRO A 81 13.62 -24.56 -8.87
CA PRO A 81 14.51 -24.10 -7.81
C PRO A 81 15.40 -22.93 -8.21
N ASN A 82 15.90 -22.93 -9.45
CA ASN A 82 16.83 -21.94 -9.98
C ASN A 82 16.18 -20.79 -10.75
N GLN A 83 14.85 -20.64 -10.72
CA GLN A 83 14.12 -19.64 -11.51
C GLN A 83 13.17 -18.81 -10.64
N LEU A 84 13.24 -17.49 -10.76
CA LEU A 84 12.29 -16.53 -10.20
C LEU A 84 11.62 -15.74 -11.33
N CYS A 85 10.30 -15.69 -11.33
CA CYS A 85 9.52 -14.84 -12.21
C CYS A 85 8.81 -13.75 -11.38
N LEU A 86 9.05 -12.48 -11.71
CA LEU A 86 8.34 -11.34 -11.14
C LEU A 86 7.44 -10.72 -12.19
N THR A 87 6.17 -10.51 -11.89
CA THR A 87 5.28 -9.71 -12.76
C THR A 87 5.13 -8.31 -12.19
N ILE A 88 5.57 -7.32 -12.97
CA ILE A 88 5.57 -5.90 -12.62
C ILE A 88 5.02 -5.15 -13.83
N ASP A 89 3.99 -4.32 -13.63
CA ASP A 89 3.27 -3.63 -14.73
C ASP A 89 2.83 -4.55 -15.88
N ASN A 90 2.32 -5.75 -15.53
CA ASN A 90 1.95 -6.81 -16.48
C ASN A 90 3.10 -7.33 -17.36
N LYS A 91 4.36 -6.96 -17.06
CA LYS A 91 5.56 -7.50 -17.70
C LYS A 91 6.21 -8.51 -16.77
N VAL A 92 6.58 -9.66 -17.34
CA VAL A 92 7.29 -10.72 -16.62
C VAL A 92 8.80 -10.53 -16.74
N TYR A 93 9.48 -10.52 -15.61
CA TYR A 93 10.94 -10.56 -15.49
C TYR A 93 11.35 -11.93 -14.96
N THR A 94 12.07 -12.69 -15.80
CA THR A 94 12.56 -14.03 -15.44
C THR A 94 14.04 -13.95 -15.06
N PHE A 95 14.36 -14.33 -13.84
CA PHE A 95 15.71 -14.43 -13.32
C PHE A 95 16.07 -15.89 -13.07
N TYR A 96 17.31 -16.23 -13.36
CA TYR A 96 17.89 -17.51 -13.00
C TYR A 96 19.06 -17.31 -12.06
N SER A 97 19.23 -18.21 -11.08
CA SER A 97 20.47 -18.26 -10.31
C SER A 97 21.66 -18.55 -11.23
N VAL A 98 22.82 -18.04 -10.84
CA VAL A 98 24.07 -18.31 -11.57
C VAL A 98 24.49 -19.77 -11.36
N ASP A 99 24.37 -20.26 -10.13
CA ASP A 99 24.51 -21.67 -9.78
C ASP A 99 23.11 -22.31 -9.67
N PRO A 100 22.72 -23.22 -10.59
CA PRO A 100 21.41 -23.88 -10.57
C PRO A 100 21.11 -24.67 -9.29
N GLU A 101 22.13 -25.10 -8.56
CA GLU A 101 21.97 -25.88 -7.31
C GLU A 101 21.97 -24.99 -6.05
N SER A 102 22.12 -23.68 -6.21
CA SER A 102 22.06 -22.73 -5.09
C SER A 102 20.64 -22.47 -4.60
N SER A 103 20.52 -22.07 -3.34
CA SER A 103 19.26 -21.58 -2.74
C SER A 103 19.04 -20.07 -2.93
N ASP A 104 19.75 -19.43 -3.86
CA ASP A 104 19.70 -17.98 -4.06
C ASP A 104 18.29 -17.47 -4.37
N VAL A 105 17.53 -18.21 -5.18
CA VAL A 105 16.14 -17.85 -5.52
C VAL A 105 15.25 -17.89 -4.28
N ASP A 106 15.43 -18.88 -3.40
CA ASP A 106 14.66 -18.98 -2.16
C ASP A 106 14.98 -17.79 -1.26
N HIS A 107 16.26 -17.45 -1.10
CA HIS A 107 16.67 -16.26 -0.38
C HIS A 107 16.07 -14.98 -0.97
N MET A 108 16.00 -14.84 -2.31
CA MET A 108 15.40 -13.67 -2.94
C MET A 108 13.90 -13.55 -2.64
N ILE A 109 13.16 -14.66 -2.71
CA ILE A 109 11.72 -14.69 -2.40
C ILE A 109 11.51 -14.35 -0.92
N ILE A 110 12.30 -14.96 -0.02
CA ILE A 110 12.23 -14.71 1.41
C ILE A 110 12.54 -13.24 1.70
N GLN A 111 13.62 -12.68 1.16
CA GLN A 111 14.00 -11.27 1.39
C GLN A 111 12.91 -10.30 0.92
N LEU A 112 12.29 -10.55 -0.23
CA LEU A 112 11.21 -9.74 -0.75
C LEU A 112 9.98 -9.82 0.16
N GLY A 113 9.55 -11.04 0.52
CA GLY A 113 8.39 -11.25 1.36
C GLY A 113 8.56 -10.68 2.76
N THR A 114 9.71 -10.92 3.40
CA THR A 114 9.99 -10.40 4.75
C THR A 114 10.18 -8.88 4.74
N ALA A 115 10.80 -8.29 3.71
CA ALA A 115 10.94 -6.84 3.61
C ALA A 115 9.57 -6.14 3.52
N VAL A 116 8.67 -6.62 2.64
CA VAL A 116 7.30 -6.11 2.55
C VAL A 116 6.59 -6.27 3.89
N LYS A 117 6.75 -7.42 4.53
CA LYS A 117 6.09 -7.70 5.80
C LYS A 117 6.62 -6.84 6.95
N SER A 118 7.91 -6.51 6.97
CA SER A 118 8.48 -5.60 7.96
C SER A 118 7.91 -4.18 7.85
N ILE A 119 7.51 -3.74 6.65
CA ILE A 119 6.85 -2.45 6.46
C ILE A 119 5.38 -2.52 6.87
N PHE A 120 4.69 -3.60 6.50
CA PHE A 120 3.25 -3.79 6.69
C PHE A 120 2.95 -5.00 7.59
N PRO A 121 3.36 -4.98 8.87
CA PRO A 121 3.37 -6.18 9.73
C PRO A 121 1.98 -6.76 9.97
N GLN A 122 0.95 -5.92 10.05
CA GLN A 122 -0.42 -6.35 10.42
C GLN A 122 -1.30 -6.72 9.22
N VAL A 123 -0.81 -6.56 7.99
CA VAL A 123 -1.60 -6.84 6.78
C VAL A 123 -1.12 -8.14 6.13
N PRO A 124 -2.02 -9.09 5.82
CA PRO A 124 -1.67 -10.31 5.10
C PRO A 124 -0.95 -10.00 3.79
N LEU A 125 0.13 -10.73 3.49
CA LEU A 125 1.01 -10.44 2.36
C LEU A 125 0.25 -10.50 1.02
N GLU A 126 -0.76 -11.37 0.90
CA GLU A 126 -1.60 -11.53 -0.28
C GLU A 126 -2.45 -10.31 -0.63
N LEU A 127 -2.70 -9.41 0.33
CA LEU A 127 -3.39 -8.14 0.08
C LEU A 127 -2.44 -7.07 -0.51
N ILE A 128 -1.13 -7.31 -0.42
CA ILE A 128 -0.08 -6.42 -0.93
C ILE A 128 0.46 -6.98 -2.25
N ILE A 129 0.92 -8.23 -2.25
CA ILE A 129 1.39 -8.97 -3.44
C ILE A 129 0.34 -10.01 -3.80
N ARG A 130 -0.31 -9.82 -4.94
CA ARG A 130 -1.47 -10.61 -5.36
C ARG A 130 -1.21 -12.13 -5.40
N ARG A 131 0.02 -12.56 -5.70
CA ARG A 131 0.38 -13.98 -5.73
C ARG A 131 1.85 -14.20 -5.40
N VAL A 132 2.11 -15.06 -4.42
CA VAL A 132 3.44 -15.55 -4.07
C VAL A 132 3.41 -17.07 -4.11
N GLU A 133 4.18 -17.68 -5.01
CA GLU A 133 4.16 -19.14 -5.21
C GLU A 133 5.55 -19.69 -5.50
N ALA A 134 5.91 -20.81 -4.88
CA ALA A 134 7.09 -21.58 -5.23
C ALA A 134 6.77 -23.08 -5.26
N VAL A 135 7.49 -23.82 -6.09
CA VAL A 135 7.36 -25.27 -6.21
C VAL A 135 8.71 -25.93 -5.85
N PRO A 136 8.74 -26.86 -4.88
CA PRO A 136 7.66 -27.20 -3.95
C PRO A 136 7.34 -26.05 -2.96
N ALA A 137 6.10 -26.01 -2.45
CA ALA A 137 5.62 -24.92 -1.58
C ALA A 137 6.41 -24.75 -0.28
N VAL A 138 7.06 -25.82 0.22
CA VAL A 138 7.91 -25.78 1.43
C VAL A 138 9.06 -24.76 1.34
N ARG A 139 9.47 -24.37 0.12
CA ARG A 139 10.47 -23.32 -0.10
C ARG A 139 10.05 -21.95 0.46
N LEU A 140 8.73 -21.72 0.61
CA LEU A 140 8.19 -20.49 1.19
C LEU A 140 8.12 -20.54 2.72
N GLN A 141 8.34 -21.69 3.35
CA GLN A 141 8.10 -21.90 4.78
C GLN A 141 8.82 -20.88 5.68
N PRO A 142 10.12 -20.54 5.47
CA PRO A 142 10.78 -19.55 6.31
C PRO A 142 10.15 -18.15 6.23
N MET A 143 9.66 -17.77 5.04
CA MET A 143 8.96 -16.50 4.84
C MET A 143 7.59 -16.52 5.52
N LEU A 144 6.85 -17.63 5.42
CA LEU A 144 5.54 -17.77 6.05
C LEU A 144 5.65 -17.72 7.58
N GLU A 145 6.65 -18.39 8.17
CA GLU A 145 6.92 -18.35 9.61
C GLU A 145 7.26 -16.94 10.08
N PHE A 146 8.13 -16.24 9.35
CA PHE A 146 8.43 -14.84 9.63
C PHE A 146 7.17 -13.98 9.56
N ASN A 147 6.34 -14.16 8.54
CA ASN A 147 5.14 -13.35 8.35
C ASN A 147 4.12 -13.54 9.47
N GLN A 148 3.91 -14.79 9.90
CA GLN A 148 3.05 -15.09 11.04
C GLN A 148 3.59 -14.50 12.34
N SER A 149 4.90 -14.57 12.54
CA SER A 149 5.54 -13.95 13.71
C SER A 149 5.40 -12.43 13.70
N ALA A 150 5.54 -11.78 12.54
CA ALA A 150 5.40 -10.33 12.38
C ALA A 150 3.95 -9.87 12.64
N GLU A 151 2.95 -10.65 12.24
CA GLU A 151 1.52 -10.36 12.52
C GLU A 151 1.19 -10.45 14.01
N ALA A 152 1.84 -11.36 14.73
CA ALA A 152 1.63 -11.57 16.16
C ALA A 152 2.45 -10.61 17.05
N SER A 153 3.49 -9.99 16.51
CA SER A 153 4.35 -9.06 17.24
C SER A 153 3.73 -7.66 17.36
N ASP A 154 4.17 -6.90 18.36
CA ASP A 154 3.87 -5.48 18.45
C ASP A 154 4.46 -4.77 17.21
N PRO A 155 3.62 -4.15 16.34
CA PRO A 155 4.10 -3.45 15.16
C PRO A 155 4.85 -2.16 15.49
N GLY A 156 4.83 -1.72 16.75
CA GLY A 156 5.35 -0.43 17.17
C GLY A 156 4.33 0.70 16.98
N PRO A 157 4.79 1.96 17.08
CA PRO A 157 3.93 3.14 17.07
C PRO A 157 2.95 3.16 15.91
N CYS A 158 1.67 3.38 16.23
CA CYS A 158 0.59 3.53 15.27
C CYS A 158 0.57 2.48 14.14
N GLY A 159 0.86 1.22 14.47
CA GLY A 159 0.86 0.13 13.49
C GLY A 159 2.06 0.17 12.54
N ASN A 160 3.21 0.65 13.01
CA ASN A 160 4.43 0.90 12.23
C ASN A 160 4.25 2.02 11.18
N PHE A 161 3.53 3.09 11.52
CA PHE A 161 3.18 4.15 10.58
C PHE A 161 4.42 4.78 9.94
N SER A 162 5.45 5.12 10.72
CA SER A 162 6.66 5.76 10.19
C SER A 162 7.35 4.96 9.09
N ALA A 163 7.48 3.64 9.23
CA ALA A 163 8.06 2.80 8.18
C ALA A 163 7.20 2.78 6.91
N GLN A 164 5.87 2.76 7.08
CA GLN A 164 4.91 2.82 5.97
C GLN A 164 4.96 4.18 5.28
N TYR A 165 5.05 5.26 6.03
CA TYR A 165 5.17 6.62 5.52
C TYR A 165 6.48 6.81 4.74
N ILE A 166 7.61 6.33 5.25
CA ILE A 166 8.90 6.32 4.52
C ILE A 166 8.76 5.56 3.19
N CYS A 167 8.14 4.37 3.24
CA CYS A 167 7.88 3.55 2.06
C CYS A 167 7.01 4.29 1.03
N MET A 168 5.96 4.97 1.47
CA MET A 168 5.08 5.74 0.58
C MET A 168 5.74 7.02 0.05
N CYS A 169 6.60 7.68 0.82
CA CYS A 169 7.41 8.79 0.34
C CYS A 169 8.30 8.34 -0.82
N ASP A 170 9.00 7.21 -0.65
CA ASP A 170 9.84 6.63 -1.70
C ASP A 170 9.00 6.19 -2.92
N PHE A 171 7.83 5.59 -2.72
CA PHE A 171 6.93 5.18 -3.79
C PHE A 171 6.44 6.37 -4.64
N HIS A 172 6.05 7.46 -3.98
CA HIS A 172 5.55 8.67 -4.64
C HIS A 172 6.66 9.63 -5.10
N GLY A 173 7.93 9.33 -4.79
CA GLY A 173 9.07 10.18 -5.13
C GLY A 173 9.06 11.52 -4.38
N LEU A 174 8.55 11.53 -3.15
CA LEU A 174 8.43 12.71 -2.29
C LEU A 174 9.40 12.63 -1.10
N PRO A 175 9.85 13.78 -0.57
CA PRO A 175 10.77 13.79 0.56
C PRO A 175 10.08 13.26 1.82
N PHE A 176 10.77 12.40 2.56
CA PHE A 176 10.36 12.02 3.91
C PHE A 176 10.48 13.22 4.86
N ARG A 177 9.44 13.43 5.67
CA ARG A 177 9.41 14.49 6.68
C ARG A 177 9.40 13.91 8.08
N GLU A 178 10.46 14.19 8.84
CA GLU A 178 10.67 13.65 10.19
C GLU A 178 9.63 14.15 11.20
N ASP A 179 9.12 15.38 11.03
CA ASP A 179 8.08 15.98 11.86
C ASP A 179 6.77 15.19 11.80
N VAL A 180 6.33 14.78 10.60
CA VAL A 180 5.13 13.93 10.41
C VAL A 180 5.28 12.60 11.13
N ALA A 181 6.43 11.93 10.96
CA ALA A 181 6.71 10.67 11.64
C ALA A 181 6.74 10.85 13.17
N TRP A 182 7.33 11.94 13.65
CA TRP A 182 7.42 12.24 15.07
C TRP A 182 6.05 12.54 15.69
N ASP A 183 5.20 13.33 15.02
CA ASP A 183 3.84 13.64 15.47
C ASP A 183 3.02 12.36 15.64
N VAL A 184 3.08 11.45 14.66
CA VAL A 184 2.34 10.19 14.74
C VAL A 184 2.94 9.26 15.80
N ASP A 185 4.25 9.04 15.80
CA ASP A 185 4.87 8.08 16.72
C ASP A 185 4.87 8.55 18.18
N THR A 186 4.75 9.87 18.41
CA THR A 186 4.80 10.46 19.76
C THR A 186 3.42 10.95 20.20
N ILE A 187 2.82 11.89 19.47
CA ILE A 187 1.58 12.56 19.88
C ILE A 187 0.40 11.60 19.69
N TYR A 188 0.23 11.03 18.50
CA TYR A 188 -0.91 10.15 18.25
C TYR A 188 -0.84 8.87 19.09
N LEU A 189 0.35 8.26 19.19
CA LEU A 189 0.55 7.09 20.03
C LEU A 189 0.23 7.36 21.51
N SER A 190 0.72 8.48 22.07
CA SER A 190 0.50 8.80 23.49
C SER A 190 -0.97 9.05 23.84
N HIS A 191 -1.77 9.46 22.86
CA HIS A 191 -3.22 9.67 23.02
C HIS A 191 -4.07 8.48 22.52
N ASP A 192 -3.45 7.36 22.12
CA ASP A 192 -4.12 6.21 21.48
C ASP A 192 -5.04 6.62 20.31
N THR A 193 -4.62 7.64 19.55
CA THR A 193 -5.46 8.26 18.52
C THR A 193 -5.62 7.32 17.33
N LYS A 194 -6.87 6.96 17.01
CA LYS A 194 -7.24 6.12 15.85
C LYS A 194 -7.74 6.92 14.64
N GLU A 195 -7.78 8.24 14.75
CA GLU A 195 -8.14 9.15 13.67
C GLU A 195 -6.88 9.83 13.11
N LEU A 196 -6.65 9.67 11.80
CA LEU A 196 -5.67 10.51 11.11
C LEU A 196 -6.40 11.74 10.55
N SER A 197 -6.10 12.90 11.11
CA SER A 197 -6.69 14.19 10.72
C SER A 197 -5.70 15.00 9.90
N LEU A 198 -6.08 15.42 8.69
CA LEU A 198 -5.22 16.25 7.85
C LEU A 198 -5.07 17.69 8.38
N LEU A 199 -5.88 18.11 9.35
CA LEU A 199 -5.70 19.41 10.00
C LEU A 199 -4.45 19.45 10.89
N ASP A 200 -3.97 18.28 11.35
CA ASP A 200 -2.74 18.20 12.15
C ASP A 200 -1.48 18.41 11.29
N PHE A 201 -1.65 18.47 9.96
CA PHE A 201 -0.59 18.67 8.98
C PHE A 201 -0.83 19.92 8.11
N ASP A 202 -1.52 20.93 8.65
CA ASP A 202 -1.88 22.15 7.92
C ASP A 202 -0.68 23.03 7.53
N HIS A 203 0.47 22.81 8.16
CA HIS A 203 1.76 23.42 7.83
C HIS A 203 2.41 22.83 6.57
N LEU A 204 1.90 21.72 6.05
CA LEU A 204 2.43 21.03 4.88
C LEU A 204 1.80 21.49 3.57
N GLU A 205 2.53 21.31 2.47
CA GLU A 205 1.99 21.53 1.13
C GLU A 205 1.05 20.38 0.74
N GLY A 206 0.04 20.65 -0.10
CA GLY A 206 -0.95 19.64 -0.49
C GLY A 206 -0.37 18.37 -1.14
N ARG A 207 0.83 18.46 -1.76
CA ARG A 207 1.55 17.28 -2.31
C ARG A 207 2.14 16.38 -1.22
N ASP A 208 2.53 16.95 -0.08
CA ASP A 208 3.16 16.20 1.02
C ASP A 208 2.12 15.35 1.77
N LEU A 209 0.84 15.68 1.64
CA LEU A 209 -0.27 14.88 2.17
C LEU A 209 -0.45 13.54 1.44
N VAL A 210 0.00 13.43 0.19
CA VAL A 210 -0.14 12.22 -0.63
C VAL A 210 0.46 10.98 0.06
N PRO A 211 1.75 10.97 0.48
CA PRO A 211 2.34 9.81 1.15
C PRO A 211 1.74 9.55 2.55
N ILE A 212 1.26 10.59 3.24
CA ILE A 212 0.58 10.46 4.55
C ILE A 212 -0.72 9.66 4.38
N ILE A 213 -1.57 10.07 3.44
CA ILE A 213 -2.82 9.37 3.13
C ILE A 213 -2.51 7.96 2.61
N SER A 214 -1.53 7.83 1.71
CA SER A 214 -1.16 6.55 1.10
C SER A 214 -0.71 5.52 2.13
N ALA A 215 -0.07 5.92 3.23
CA ALA A 215 0.36 5.02 4.30
C ALA A 215 -0.82 4.25 4.92
N LEU A 216 -2.03 4.83 4.90
CA LEU A 216 -3.24 4.20 5.42
C LEU A 216 -3.75 3.01 4.58
N CYS A 217 -3.24 2.80 3.36
CA CYS A 217 -3.67 1.67 2.51
C CYS A 217 -3.48 0.31 3.19
N TYR A 218 -2.43 0.20 4.01
CA TYR A 218 -2.00 -1.04 4.65
C TYR A 218 -1.69 -0.84 6.13
N ASN A 219 -2.28 0.19 6.74
CA ASN A 219 -2.15 0.46 8.16
C ASN A 219 -3.35 -0.11 8.92
N ALA A 220 -3.12 -0.88 9.98
CA ALA A 220 -4.20 -1.48 10.77
C ALA A 220 -4.48 -0.75 12.10
N TRP A 221 -3.78 0.36 12.38
CA TRP A 221 -3.99 1.18 13.57
C TRP A 221 -5.11 2.20 13.40
N PHE A 222 -5.11 2.93 12.29
CA PHE A 222 -6.10 3.97 12.04
C PHE A 222 -7.42 3.37 11.57
N THR A 223 -8.49 3.71 12.30
CA THR A 223 -9.86 3.33 11.94
C THR A 223 -10.65 4.51 11.39
N LYS A 224 -10.15 5.74 11.53
CA LYS A 224 -10.80 6.96 11.03
C LYS A 224 -9.83 7.79 10.21
N PHE A 225 -10.34 8.37 9.13
CA PHE A 225 -9.63 9.36 8.34
C PHE A 225 -10.49 10.62 8.21
N ARG A 226 -9.90 11.77 8.52
CA ARG A 226 -10.58 13.07 8.47
C ARG A 226 -9.83 14.07 7.61
N ALA A 227 -10.54 14.61 6.64
CA ALA A 227 -10.19 15.81 5.91
C ALA A 227 -11.40 16.75 5.94
N SER A 228 -11.52 17.55 7.02
CA SER A 228 -12.61 18.51 7.20
C SER A 228 -12.13 19.91 6.89
N ASN A 229 -12.78 20.63 5.98
CA ASN A 229 -12.37 21.98 5.55
C ASN A 229 -10.98 22.04 4.89
N VAL A 230 -10.51 20.94 4.33
CA VAL A 230 -9.22 20.86 3.62
C VAL A 230 -9.48 20.62 2.13
N LYS A 231 -9.06 21.55 1.27
CA LYS A 231 -9.16 21.36 -0.18
C LYS A 231 -8.08 20.39 -0.66
N LEU A 232 -8.50 19.20 -1.07
CA LEU A 232 -7.58 18.15 -1.54
C LEU A 232 -7.26 18.29 -3.03
N ALA A 233 -5.97 18.15 -3.37
CA ALA A 233 -5.53 18.00 -4.76
C ALA A 233 -6.01 16.65 -5.35
N SER A 234 -6.00 16.54 -6.69
CA SER A 234 -6.49 15.33 -7.37
C SER A 234 -5.70 14.08 -6.97
N GLU A 235 -4.41 14.22 -6.76
CA GLU A 235 -3.49 13.16 -6.35
C GLU A 235 -3.81 12.65 -4.94
N ALA A 236 -4.09 13.56 -4.00
CA ALA A 236 -4.50 13.23 -2.63
C ALA A 236 -5.87 12.53 -2.60
N LEU A 237 -6.84 13.01 -3.40
CA LEU A 237 -8.14 12.35 -3.55
C LEU A 237 -8.01 10.94 -4.14
N GLU A 238 -7.10 10.74 -5.08
CA GLU A 238 -6.83 9.40 -5.61
C GLU A 238 -6.24 8.49 -4.52
N GLN A 239 -5.39 9.00 -3.62
CA GLN A 239 -4.92 8.21 -2.47
C GLN A 239 -6.03 7.86 -1.50
N VAL A 240 -6.97 8.77 -1.22
CA VAL A 240 -8.16 8.44 -0.40
C VAL A 240 -8.92 7.27 -1.04
N LEU A 241 -9.09 7.26 -2.36
CA LEU A 241 -9.72 6.15 -3.08
C LEU A 241 -8.89 4.86 -3.00
N GLN A 242 -7.56 4.93 -3.05
CA GLN A 242 -6.71 3.73 -2.86
C GLN A 242 -6.83 3.17 -1.44
N VAL A 243 -6.89 4.05 -0.42
CA VAL A 243 -7.11 3.64 0.98
C VAL A 243 -8.45 2.92 1.10
N MET A 244 -9.53 3.49 0.59
CA MET A 244 -10.86 2.86 0.62
C MET A 244 -10.90 1.50 -0.10
N LYS A 245 -10.06 1.31 -1.13
CA LYS A 245 -9.98 0.07 -1.91
C LYS A 245 -9.22 -1.04 -1.18
N ARG A 246 -8.24 -0.69 -0.34
CA ARG A 246 -7.25 -1.63 0.19
C ARG A 246 -7.32 -1.82 1.70
N SER A 247 -7.73 -0.77 2.42
CA SER A 247 -7.79 -0.81 3.87
C SER A 247 -8.81 -1.85 4.35
N VAL A 248 -8.37 -2.59 5.36
CA VAL A 248 -9.15 -3.59 6.09
C VAL A 248 -9.50 -3.11 7.50
N SER A 249 -9.13 -1.88 7.85
CA SER A 249 -9.23 -1.27 9.19
C SER A 249 -10.03 0.03 9.19
N LEU A 250 -10.13 0.73 8.06
CA LEU A 250 -10.76 2.06 8.01
C LEU A 250 -12.30 1.98 8.06
N GLU A 251 -12.84 2.36 9.21
CA GLU A 251 -14.26 2.31 9.57
C GLU A 251 -15.00 3.62 9.30
N GLU A 252 -14.30 4.75 9.38
CA GLU A 252 -14.92 6.08 9.31
C GLU A 252 -14.17 6.98 8.31
N LEU A 253 -14.92 7.56 7.37
CA LEU A 253 -14.40 8.48 6.36
C LEU A 253 -15.11 9.83 6.44
N TYR A 254 -14.37 10.89 6.77
CA TYR A 254 -14.86 12.26 6.82
C TYR A 254 -14.16 13.11 5.76
N LEU A 255 -14.92 13.60 4.78
CA LEU A 255 -14.45 14.45 3.68
C LEU A 255 -15.32 15.72 3.55
N ASP A 256 -15.82 16.24 4.67
CA ASP A 256 -16.71 17.41 4.66
C ASP A 256 -15.97 18.68 4.21
N ASN A 257 -16.64 19.45 3.34
CA ASN A 257 -16.11 20.70 2.79
C ASN A 257 -14.70 20.56 2.17
N THR A 258 -14.47 19.51 1.38
CA THR A 258 -13.20 19.25 0.68
C THR A 258 -13.20 19.72 -0.78
N GLY A 259 -14.36 20.14 -1.28
CA GLY A 259 -14.56 20.57 -2.67
C GLY A 259 -14.75 19.41 -3.65
N ILE A 260 -14.97 18.18 -3.16
CA ILE A 260 -15.30 17.03 -3.99
C ILE A 260 -16.66 17.21 -4.67
N LYS A 261 -16.84 16.53 -5.81
CA LYS A 261 -18.04 16.59 -6.65
C LYS A 261 -18.56 15.19 -6.95
N TRP A 262 -19.65 15.10 -7.72
CA TRP A 262 -20.28 13.84 -8.10
C TRP A 262 -19.31 12.83 -8.76
N GLU A 263 -18.27 13.28 -9.48
CA GLU A 263 -17.27 12.40 -10.09
C GLU A 263 -16.47 11.61 -9.04
N PHE A 264 -16.15 12.24 -7.91
CA PHE A 264 -15.47 11.55 -6.81
C PHE A 264 -16.40 10.51 -6.18
N ALA A 265 -17.68 10.84 -5.96
CA ALA A 265 -18.67 9.89 -5.45
C ALA A 265 -18.82 8.66 -6.36
N HIS A 266 -18.75 8.85 -7.69
CA HIS A 266 -18.71 7.74 -8.64
C HIS A 266 -17.46 6.86 -8.46
N LYS A 267 -16.27 7.46 -8.37
CA LYS A 267 -15.03 6.69 -8.12
C LYS A 267 -15.07 5.96 -6.78
N LEU A 268 -15.55 6.62 -5.72
CA LEU A 268 -15.73 6.03 -4.39
C LEU A 268 -16.67 4.82 -4.47
N SER A 269 -17.77 4.92 -5.22
CA SER A 269 -18.67 3.80 -5.46
C SER A 269 -17.94 2.58 -6.06
N MET A 270 -17.16 2.79 -7.12
CA MET A 270 -16.39 1.71 -7.76
C MET A 270 -15.37 1.09 -6.82
N THR A 271 -14.71 1.92 -6.00
CA THR A 271 -13.78 1.47 -4.97
C THR A 271 -14.45 0.59 -3.92
N LEU A 272 -15.61 1.00 -3.39
CA LEU A 272 -16.34 0.21 -2.39
C LEU A 272 -16.84 -1.11 -2.97
N ILE A 273 -17.24 -1.14 -4.24
CA ILE A 273 -17.60 -2.39 -4.94
C ILE A 273 -16.38 -3.32 -5.05
N ALA A 274 -15.19 -2.77 -5.30
CA ALA A 274 -13.95 -3.53 -5.37
C ALA A 274 -13.46 -4.04 -4.00
N ASN A 275 -13.96 -3.46 -2.90
CA ASN A 275 -13.64 -3.85 -1.52
C ASN A 275 -14.90 -4.28 -0.75
N PRO A 276 -15.48 -5.46 -1.03
CA PRO A 276 -16.73 -5.91 -0.40
C PRO A 276 -16.63 -6.10 1.12
N ASN A 277 -15.41 -6.27 1.63
CA ASN A 277 -15.13 -6.45 3.05
C ASN A 277 -14.69 -5.14 3.74
N SER A 278 -14.89 -3.98 3.11
CA SER A 278 -14.57 -2.68 3.71
C SER A 278 -15.31 -2.50 5.04
N PRO A 279 -14.62 -2.23 6.16
CA PRO A 279 -15.25 -2.08 7.48
C PRO A 279 -15.97 -0.73 7.65
N LEU A 280 -16.02 0.08 6.59
CA LEU A 280 -16.69 1.36 6.54
C LEU A 280 -18.12 1.26 7.08
N ASN A 281 -18.37 2.02 8.13
CA ASN A 281 -19.67 2.15 8.78
C ASN A 281 -20.06 3.62 9.01
N SER A 282 -19.14 4.57 8.84
CA SER A 282 -19.42 6.01 8.97
C SER A 282 -18.90 6.78 7.78
N LEU A 283 -19.75 7.63 7.18
CA LEU A 283 -19.40 8.42 6.00
C LEU A 283 -19.93 9.85 6.11
N ASP A 284 -19.04 10.84 6.07
CA ASP A 284 -19.39 12.25 5.93
C ASP A 284 -18.87 12.81 4.61
N LEU A 285 -19.79 13.24 3.75
CA LEU A 285 -19.49 13.98 2.51
C LEU A 285 -20.17 15.35 2.50
N SER A 286 -20.60 15.86 3.65
CA SER A 286 -21.35 17.11 3.77
C SER A 286 -20.59 18.32 3.21
N ASN A 287 -21.32 19.37 2.84
CA ASN A 287 -20.76 20.60 2.28
C ASN A 287 -19.96 20.40 0.99
N ASN A 288 -20.30 19.38 0.19
CA ASN A 288 -19.69 19.11 -1.12
C ASN A 288 -20.75 18.95 -2.20
N LEU A 289 -20.51 19.40 -3.43
CA LEU A 289 -21.51 19.36 -4.50
C LEU A 289 -21.62 17.95 -5.14
N ILE A 290 -22.20 16.99 -4.41
CA ILE A 290 -22.36 15.59 -4.82
C ILE A 290 -23.58 15.40 -5.73
N GLU A 291 -24.66 16.15 -5.49
CA GLU A 291 -25.90 16.14 -6.27
C GLU A 291 -26.60 14.76 -6.32
N ASP A 292 -27.82 14.70 -6.87
CA ASP A 292 -28.55 13.43 -7.04
C ASP A 292 -27.76 12.41 -7.86
N LYS A 293 -26.95 12.89 -8.80
CA LYS A 293 -26.11 12.05 -9.67
C LYS A 293 -25.06 11.29 -8.88
N GLY A 294 -24.33 11.95 -7.99
CA GLY A 294 -23.28 11.33 -7.18
C GLY A 294 -23.86 10.36 -6.15
N VAL A 295 -24.93 10.75 -5.46
CA VAL A 295 -25.61 9.86 -4.50
C VAL A 295 -26.18 8.63 -5.18
N GLY A 296 -26.75 8.76 -6.37
CA GLY A 296 -27.23 7.62 -7.15
C GLY A 296 -26.14 6.57 -7.42
N GLN A 297 -24.88 6.98 -7.56
CA GLN A 297 -23.74 6.05 -7.70
C GLN A 297 -23.43 5.32 -6.40
N LEU A 298 -23.54 6.00 -5.25
CA LEU A 298 -23.23 5.44 -3.93
C LEU A 298 -24.30 4.46 -3.43
N CYS A 299 -25.54 4.55 -3.92
CA CYS A 299 -26.65 3.72 -3.47
C CYS A 299 -26.33 2.20 -3.47
N VAL A 300 -25.77 1.68 -4.56
CA VAL A 300 -25.49 0.23 -4.69
C VAL A 300 -24.47 -0.27 -3.65
N PRO A 301 -23.27 0.33 -3.52
CA PRO A 301 -22.31 -0.13 -2.52
C PRO A 301 -22.79 0.12 -1.09
N LEU A 302 -23.40 1.28 -0.78
CA LEU A 302 -23.89 1.54 0.59
C LEU A 302 -25.00 0.58 1.01
N GLY A 303 -25.85 0.17 0.07
CA GLY A 303 -26.88 -0.87 0.28
C GLY A 303 -26.31 -2.28 0.49
N LYS A 304 -25.00 -2.49 0.33
CA LYS A 304 -24.32 -3.79 0.44
C LYS A 304 -23.12 -3.80 1.39
N LEU A 305 -22.81 -2.68 2.05
CA LEU A 305 -21.73 -2.63 3.04
C LEU A 305 -21.96 -3.67 4.13
N HIS A 306 -20.95 -4.50 4.37
CA HIS A 306 -21.09 -5.67 5.23
C HIS A 306 -21.40 -5.32 6.70
N LYS A 307 -20.86 -4.19 7.21
CA LYS A 307 -21.16 -3.65 8.55
C LYS A 307 -22.47 -2.87 8.62
N GLY A 308 -23.02 -2.46 7.48
CA GLY A 308 -24.03 -1.39 7.43
C GLY A 308 -23.45 -0.03 7.85
N LEU A 309 -24.15 1.05 7.51
CA LEU A 309 -23.78 2.38 7.98
C LEU A 309 -24.44 2.68 9.33
N SER A 310 -23.64 3.06 10.32
CA SER A 310 -24.10 3.63 11.60
C SER A 310 -24.26 5.15 11.52
N TYR A 311 -23.51 5.80 10.63
CA TYR A 311 -23.52 7.24 10.41
C TYR A 311 -23.40 7.59 8.93
N LEU A 312 -24.25 8.52 8.48
CA LEU A 312 -24.20 9.07 7.13
C LEU A 312 -24.57 10.55 7.18
N ASN A 313 -23.64 11.41 6.77
CA ASN A 313 -23.88 12.84 6.66
C ASN A 313 -23.68 13.32 5.21
N LEU A 314 -24.76 13.87 4.66
CA LEU A 314 -24.83 14.44 3.31
C LEU A 314 -25.45 15.85 3.36
N ALA A 315 -25.34 16.56 4.48
CA ALA A 315 -25.85 17.93 4.60
C ALA A 315 -25.20 18.85 3.55
N HIS A 316 -25.97 19.80 3.00
CA HIS A 316 -25.48 20.79 2.04
C HIS A 316 -24.77 20.19 0.80
N THR A 317 -25.25 19.05 0.28
CA THR A 317 -24.62 18.37 -0.86
C THR A 317 -25.29 18.57 -2.22
N GLY A 318 -26.35 19.41 -2.28
CA GLY A 318 -27.13 19.61 -3.50
C GLY A 318 -28.07 18.45 -3.87
N ILE A 319 -28.28 17.51 -2.96
CA ILE A 319 -29.25 16.41 -3.14
C ILE A 319 -30.68 16.96 -3.02
N THR A 320 -31.56 16.50 -3.90
CA THR A 320 -33.00 16.82 -3.87
C THR A 320 -33.81 15.69 -3.22
N ALA A 321 -35.13 15.89 -3.06
CA ALA A 321 -36.03 14.85 -2.58
C ALA A 321 -35.92 13.53 -3.40
N LYS A 322 -35.60 13.61 -4.70
CA LYS A 322 -35.41 12.43 -5.55
C LYS A 322 -34.18 11.61 -5.13
N GLY A 323 -33.04 12.27 -4.92
CA GLY A 323 -31.82 11.61 -4.47
C GLY A 323 -31.98 11.02 -3.07
N VAL A 324 -32.62 11.74 -2.14
CA VAL A 324 -32.94 11.23 -0.79
C VAL A 324 -33.80 9.98 -0.85
N ASN A 325 -34.86 9.96 -1.67
CA ASN A 325 -35.72 8.78 -1.81
C ASN A 325 -34.95 7.56 -2.34
N THR A 326 -34.05 7.78 -3.31
CA THR A 326 -33.24 6.71 -3.89
C THR A 326 -32.25 6.15 -2.87
N LEU A 327 -31.61 7.03 -2.10
CA LEU A 327 -30.71 6.66 -1.02
C LEU A 327 -31.44 5.90 0.09
N ALA A 328 -32.57 6.41 0.56
CA ALA A 328 -33.37 5.76 1.60
C ALA A 328 -33.81 4.35 1.18
N HIS A 329 -34.23 4.20 -0.08
CA HIS A 329 -34.53 2.88 -0.64
C HIS A 329 -33.31 1.95 -0.59
N ALA A 330 -32.15 2.42 -1.06
CA ALA A 330 -30.93 1.61 -1.06
C ALA A 330 -30.47 1.19 0.35
N LEU A 331 -30.53 2.10 1.32
CA LEU A 331 -30.18 1.81 2.72
C LEU A 331 -31.15 0.79 3.33
N SER A 332 -32.44 0.85 2.99
CA SER A 332 -33.46 -0.11 3.47
C SER A 332 -33.23 -1.56 3.01
N LEU A 333 -32.44 -1.75 1.93
CA LEU A 333 -32.08 -3.08 1.45
C LEU A 333 -30.93 -3.71 2.25
N ASN A 334 -30.15 -2.90 2.97
CA ASN A 334 -29.01 -3.37 3.73
C ASN A 334 -29.46 -3.89 5.11
N ARG A 335 -29.45 -5.22 5.28
CA ARG A 335 -29.86 -5.88 6.52
C ARG A 335 -28.85 -5.77 7.66
N SER A 336 -27.64 -5.29 7.36
CA SER A 336 -26.59 -5.05 8.36
C SER A 336 -26.73 -3.68 9.03
N MET A 337 -27.66 -2.82 8.59
CA MET A 337 -27.88 -1.52 9.21
C MET A 337 -28.20 -1.66 10.70
N PRO A 338 -27.50 -0.92 11.59
CA PRO A 338 -27.77 -0.98 13.02
C PRO A 338 -29.16 -0.40 13.32
N SER A 339 -29.81 -0.95 14.34
CA SER A 339 -31.16 -0.54 14.76
C SER A 339 -31.21 0.86 15.41
N LYS A 340 -30.05 1.43 15.77
CA LYS A 340 -29.90 2.79 16.28
C LYS A 340 -28.76 3.50 15.53
N PRO A 341 -29.01 4.68 14.93
CA PRO A 341 -27.95 5.47 14.32
C PRO A 341 -26.99 5.98 15.40
N HIS A 342 -25.70 5.97 15.11
CA HIS A 342 -24.69 6.62 15.95
C HIS A 342 -24.73 8.12 15.68
N VAL A 343 -24.86 8.93 16.73
CA VAL A 343 -24.67 10.39 16.65
C VAL A 343 -23.25 10.65 17.10
N PRO A 344 -22.32 11.02 16.20
CA PRO A 344 -20.97 11.37 16.61
C PRO A 344 -21.03 12.52 17.61
N GLN A 345 -20.27 12.40 18.70
CA GLN A 345 -20.12 13.49 19.65
C GLN A 345 -19.38 14.62 18.93
N SER A 346 -20.03 15.77 18.76
CA SER A 346 -19.36 17.00 18.37
C SER A 346 -18.35 17.36 19.45
N GLN A 347 -17.06 17.34 19.11
CA GLN A 347 -16.03 18.00 19.93
C GLN A 347 -15.95 19.48 19.57
#